data_AF-A0AA90ZAL1-F1
#
_entry.id   AF-A0AA90ZAL1-F1
#
_cell.length_a   1.000
_cell.length_b   1.000
_cell.length_c   1.000
_cell.angle_alpha   90.00
_cell.angle_beta   90.00
_cell.angle_gamma   90.00
#
_symmetry.space_group_name_H-M   'P 1'
#
loop_
_entity.id
_entity.type
_entity.pdbx_description
1 polymer ?
#
loop_
_entity_poly.entity_id
_entity_poly.type
_entity_poly.pdbx_seq_one_letter_code
_entity_poly.pdbx_strand_id
1 'polypeptide(L)'
;MTSDSHEVSQLNELKIDLDAIAVIAHYKGNSDIIMDEQMPIFGGYAGGIEETTIVDIATSLNSMVMSSASWHLDGPVHIRWGSTNTRETLQIAGWACATLSEFTDLMTGNQYYPCAGPCTEMCLLEAAAQSVTDTSSGREILSGVAAAKGVITDKTTGMEARMMGEVARATAGMDIDSVNAVVNNIVSSYEGNYANAPEGKTFQECYDVATVTPTDEYVKVYEGARRKLEEFGLTF
;
A
#
# COMPACT_ATOMS: atom_id res chain seq x y z
N MET A 1 3.20 -23.14 -17.12
CA MET A 1 2.82 -21.73 -17.07
C MET A 1 2.22 -21.52 -15.71
N THR A 2 2.97 -20.89 -14.80
CA THR A 2 2.46 -20.54 -13.47
C THR A 2 1.53 -19.34 -13.62
N SER A 3 0.54 -19.20 -12.75
CA SER A 3 -0.45 -18.11 -12.77
C SER A 3 -0.29 -17.16 -11.58
N ASP A 4 0.80 -17.29 -10.85
CA ASP A 4 1.12 -16.51 -9.65
C ASP A 4 2.10 -15.40 -10.01
N SER A 5 2.09 -14.30 -9.24
CA SER A 5 3.09 -13.24 -9.37
C SER A 5 4.36 -13.62 -8.61
N HIS A 6 5.51 -13.54 -9.28
CA HIS A 6 6.81 -13.88 -8.72
C HIS A 6 7.63 -12.61 -8.49
N GLU A 7 8.01 -12.39 -7.23
CA GLU A 7 8.62 -11.15 -6.77
C GLU A 7 10.12 -11.05 -7.08
N VAL A 8 10.54 -9.87 -7.52
CA VAL A 8 11.94 -9.44 -7.49
C VAL A 8 12.03 -7.99 -7.01
N SER A 9 12.90 -7.71 -6.05
CA SER A 9 13.00 -6.38 -5.45
C SER A 9 14.17 -5.58 -6.01
N GLN A 10 13.90 -4.35 -6.44
CA GLN A 10 14.92 -3.32 -6.60
C GLN A 10 15.41 -2.82 -5.22
N LEU A 11 16.59 -2.22 -5.18
CA LEU A 11 17.18 -1.62 -3.98
C LEU A 11 17.08 -0.09 -4.02
N ASN A 12 17.16 0.54 -2.84
CA ASN A 12 17.08 2.00 -2.71
C ASN A 12 18.42 2.72 -3.00
N GLU A 13 18.48 3.75 -3.84
CA GLU A 13 17.57 4.02 -4.97
C GLU A 13 18.29 3.73 -6.29
N LEU A 14 17.51 3.36 -7.32
CA LEU A 14 17.99 2.98 -8.66
C LEU A 14 19.16 1.98 -8.59
N LYS A 15 18.98 0.93 -7.79
CA LYS A 15 20.03 -0.02 -7.46
C LYS A 15 19.50 -1.45 -7.52
N ILE A 16 20.39 -2.40 -7.76
CA ILE A 16 20.08 -3.83 -7.79
C ILE A 16 21.31 -4.62 -7.34
N ASP A 17 21.12 -5.85 -6.87
CA ASP A 17 22.16 -6.84 -6.64
C ASP A 17 22.10 -7.98 -7.66
N LEU A 18 23.17 -8.78 -7.74
CA LEU A 18 23.27 -9.83 -8.75
C LEU A 18 22.41 -11.07 -8.43
N ASP A 19 21.96 -11.26 -7.18
CA ASP A 19 21.08 -12.38 -6.85
C ASP A 19 19.71 -12.14 -7.49
N ALA A 20 19.19 -10.90 -7.42
CA ALA A 20 17.97 -10.50 -8.13
C ALA A 20 18.06 -10.74 -9.65
N ILE A 21 19.21 -10.45 -10.27
CA ILE A 21 19.41 -10.70 -11.71
C ILE A 21 19.32 -12.20 -12.05
N ALA A 22 19.87 -13.07 -11.20
CA ALA A 22 19.77 -14.51 -11.40
C ALA A 22 18.32 -15.00 -11.26
N VAL A 23 17.56 -14.43 -10.32
CA VAL A 23 16.13 -14.71 -10.11
C VAL A 23 15.29 -14.27 -11.31
N ILE A 24 15.53 -13.08 -11.87
CA ILE A 24 14.86 -12.61 -13.10
C ILE A 24 15.08 -13.59 -14.26
N ALA A 25 16.32 -14.05 -14.47
CA ALA A 25 16.63 -15.02 -15.52
C ALA A 25 15.86 -16.34 -15.32
N HIS A 26 15.71 -16.79 -14.07
CA HIS A 26 14.93 -17.97 -13.73
C HIS A 26 13.44 -17.82 -14.09
N TYR A 27 12.79 -16.73 -13.64
CA TYR A 27 11.37 -16.49 -13.92
C TYR A 27 11.09 -16.39 -15.42
N LYS A 28 11.96 -15.69 -16.16
CA LYS A 28 11.86 -15.60 -17.62
C LYS A 28 11.98 -16.97 -18.30
N GLY A 29 12.91 -17.81 -17.84
CA GLY A 29 13.11 -19.16 -18.38
C GLY A 29 11.91 -20.09 -18.16
N ASN A 30 11.11 -19.82 -17.13
CA ASN A 30 9.91 -20.60 -16.79
C ASN A 30 8.62 -20.00 -17.36
N SER A 31 8.68 -18.83 -18.00
CA SER A 31 7.50 -18.07 -18.43
C SER A 31 6.56 -17.72 -17.26
N ASP A 32 7.15 -17.35 -16.12
CA ASP A 32 6.43 -16.89 -14.93
C ASP A 32 5.97 -15.43 -15.08
N ILE A 33 4.89 -15.04 -14.39
CA ILE A 33 4.47 -13.64 -14.26
C ILE A 33 5.40 -12.96 -13.27
N ILE A 34 6.11 -11.91 -13.70
CA ILE A 34 7.11 -11.22 -12.89
C ILE A 34 6.49 -9.96 -12.27
N MET A 35 6.52 -9.87 -10.96
CA MET A 35 6.26 -8.64 -10.20
C MET A 35 7.62 -8.09 -9.76
N ASP A 36 8.00 -6.95 -10.31
CA ASP A 36 9.16 -6.21 -9.81
C ASP A 36 8.69 -5.18 -8.80
N GLU A 37 9.34 -5.09 -7.65
CA GLU A 37 9.00 -4.09 -6.64
C GLU A 37 10.09 -3.04 -6.41
N GLN A 38 9.68 -1.87 -5.93
CA GLN A 38 10.58 -0.89 -5.36
C GLN A 38 9.81 -0.04 -4.33
N MET A 39 10.44 0.27 -3.20
CA MET A 39 9.85 1.08 -2.12
C MET A 39 10.61 2.41 -1.96
N PRO A 40 10.33 3.45 -2.76
CA PRO A 40 11.12 4.68 -2.76
C PRO A 40 10.99 5.43 -1.42
N ILE A 41 12.11 5.83 -0.82
CA ILE A 41 12.13 6.36 0.54
C ILE A 41 11.93 7.88 0.52
N PHE A 42 10.79 8.36 1.04
CA PHE A 42 10.57 9.78 1.31
C PHE A 42 11.51 10.26 2.42
N GLY A 43 12.26 11.33 2.17
CA GLY A 43 13.32 11.81 3.05
C GLY A 43 14.60 10.97 3.00
N GLY A 44 14.68 10.03 2.06
CA GLY A 44 15.81 9.15 1.81
C GLY A 44 16.91 9.80 0.96
N TYR A 45 17.57 9.00 0.14
CA TYR A 45 18.67 9.49 -0.71
C TYR A 45 18.21 10.49 -1.78
N ALA A 46 16.96 10.36 -2.25
CA ALA A 46 16.40 11.22 -3.28
C ALA A 46 16.09 12.64 -2.77
N GLY A 47 15.52 12.76 -1.58
CA GLY A 47 15.14 14.04 -0.99
C GLY A 47 13.68 14.08 -0.53
N GLY A 48 12.97 15.14 -0.92
CA GLY A 48 11.59 15.42 -0.53
C GLY A 48 10.55 14.71 -1.41
N ILE A 49 9.35 15.27 -1.47
CA ILE A 49 8.20 14.65 -2.14
C ILE A 49 8.49 14.51 -3.63
N GLU A 50 8.74 15.63 -4.32
CA GLU A 50 8.94 15.64 -5.77
C GLU A 50 10.21 14.86 -6.18
N GLU A 51 11.29 14.95 -5.40
CA GLU A 51 12.51 14.21 -5.70
C GLU A 51 12.30 12.69 -5.58
N THR A 52 11.57 12.24 -4.57
CA THR A 52 11.23 10.82 -4.40
C THR A 52 10.23 10.37 -5.49
N THR A 53 9.26 11.19 -5.89
CA THR A 53 8.36 10.87 -7.03
C THR A 53 9.11 10.71 -8.35
N ILE A 54 10.15 11.51 -8.60
CA ILE A 54 11.00 11.33 -9.79
C ILE A 54 11.69 9.95 -9.76
N VAL A 55 12.19 9.54 -8.59
CA VAL A 55 12.78 8.21 -8.41
C VAL A 55 11.74 7.11 -8.61
N ASP A 56 10.55 7.25 -8.05
CA ASP A 56 9.45 6.29 -8.15
C ASP A 56 9.06 6.02 -9.61
N ILE A 57 8.84 7.07 -10.40
CA ILE A 57 8.56 6.95 -11.85
C ILE A 57 9.76 6.27 -12.55
N ALA A 58 11.00 6.62 -12.20
CA ALA A 58 12.17 6.00 -12.79
C ALA A 58 12.29 4.50 -12.47
N THR A 59 11.97 4.07 -11.24
CA THR A 59 12.01 2.66 -10.84
C THR A 59 10.86 1.86 -11.44
N SER A 60 9.69 2.48 -11.58
CA SER A 60 8.55 1.92 -12.32
C SER A 60 8.90 1.64 -13.78
N LEU A 61 9.59 2.56 -14.47
CA LEU A 61 10.08 2.33 -15.83
C LEU A 61 11.20 1.27 -15.86
N ASN A 62 12.09 1.27 -14.87
CA ASN A 62 13.20 0.31 -14.79
C ASN A 62 12.71 -1.14 -14.62
N SER A 63 11.57 -1.35 -13.95
CA SER A 63 10.96 -2.67 -13.78
C SER A 63 10.77 -3.41 -15.12
N MET A 64 10.37 -2.68 -16.15
CA MET A 64 10.08 -3.23 -17.49
C MET A 64 11.35 -3.45 -18.30
N VAL A 65 12.38 -2.64 -18.05
CA VAL A 65 13.64 -2.67 -18.79
C VAL A 65 14.61 -3.71 -18.21
N MET A 66 14.86 -3.64 -16.90
CA MET A 66 15.81 -4.50 -16.21
C MET A 66 15.20 -5.86 -15.88
N SER A 67 14.02 -5.86 -15.24
CA SER A 67 13.42 -7.07 -14.68
C SER A 67 12.51 -7.80 -15.67
N SER A 68 12.21 -7.18 -16.82
CA SER A 68 11.19 -7.66 -17.76
C SER A 68 9.85 -7.94 -17.05
N ALA A 69 9.50 -7.07 -16.12
CA ALA A 69 8.34 -7.24 -15.27
C ALA A 69 7.05 -7.34 -16.10
N SER A 70 6.10 -8.11 -15.60
CA SER A 70 4.71 -8.08 -16.09
C SER A 70 3.94 -6.93 -15.46
N TRP A 71 4.26 -6.58 -14.21
CA TRP A 71 3.72 -5.43 -13.50
C TRP A 71 4.70 -4.97 -12.40
N HIS A 72 4.56 -3.73 -11.95
CA HIS A 72 5.41 -3.13 -10.93
C HIS A 72 4.66 -2.91 -9.61
N LEU A 73 5.22 -3.32 -8.48
CA LEU A 73 4.70 -3.04 -7.14
C LEU A 73 5.49 -1.89 -6.51
N ASP A 74 4.84 -0.75 -6.34
CA ASP A 74 5.41 0.39 -5.62
C ASP A 74 5.19 0.25 -4.11
N GLY A 75 5.82 1.12 -3.32
CA GLY A 75 5.62 1.23 -1.87
C GLY A 75 6.36 2.42 -1.27
N PRO A 76 6.03 3.68 -1.61
CA PRO A 76 6.76 4.82 -1.11
C PRO A 76 6.69 4.86 0.41
N VAL A 77 7.84 4.91 1.10
CA VAL A 77 7.89 4.73 2.55
C VAL A 77 8.54 5.92 3.23
N HIS A 78 7.93 6.38 4.32
CA HIS A 78 8.46 7.52 5.06
C HIS A 78 9.68 7.10 5.90
N ILE A 79 10.85 7.73 5.69
CA ILE A 79 12.13 7.35 6.35
C ILE A 79 12.04 7.19 7.87
N ARG A 80 11.33 8.12 8.55
CA ARG A 80 11.13 8.09 10.00
C ARG A 80 10.06 7.09 10.45
N TRP A 81 8.91 7.09 9.79
CA TRP A 81 7.73 6.37 10.29
C TRP A 81 7.68 4.92 9.82
N GLY A 82 8.35 4.58 8.72
CA GLY A 82 8.33 3.24 8.14
C GLY A 82 6.91 2.84 7.71
N SER A 83 6.17 3.79 7.15
CA SER A 83 4.79 3.59 6.71
C SER A 83 4.59 4.19 5.31
N THR A 84 3.70 3.57 4.54
CA THR A 84 3.34 3.95 3.17
C THR A 84 2.14 4.90 3.10
N ASN A 85 1.44 5.08 4.21
CA ASN A 85 0.22 5.88 4.31
C ASN A 85 0.45 7.16 5.14
N THR A 86 1.60 7.80 4.98
CA THR A 86 1.82 9.18 5.44
C THR A 86 1.37 10.17 4.37
N ARG A 87 1.13 11.43 4.75
CA ARG A 87 0.69 12.45 3.78
C ARG A 87 1.62 12.50 2.57
N GLU A 88 2.92 12.51 2.82
CA GLU A 88 3.95 12.64 1.80
C GLU A 88 4.04 11.40 0.92
N THR A 89 4.00 10.20 1.50
CA THR A 89 4.07 8.95 0.74
C THR A 89 2.83 8.68 -0.09
N LEU A 90 1.65 9.08 0.39
CA LEU A 90 0.42 9.04 -0.41
C LEU A 90 0.47 10.01 -1.58
N GLN A 91 1.03 11.21 -1.40
CA GLN A 91 1.27 12.14 -2.50
C GLN A 91 2.23 11.54 -3.53
N ILE A 92 3.33 10.92 -3.09
CA ILE A 92 4.31 10.29 -3.98
C ILE A 92 3.64 9.20 -4.82
N ALA A 93 2.98 8.22 -4.17
CA ALA A 93 2.33 7.11 -4.84
C ALA A 93 1.23 7.58 -5.81
N GLY A 94 0.42 8.55 -5.38
CA GLY A 94 -0.68 9.10 -6.18
C GLY A 94 -0.17 9.78 -7.45
N TRP A 95 0.86 10.63 -7.34
CA TRP A 95 1.44 11.31 -8.50
C TRP A 95 2.18 10.36 -9.44
N ALA A 96 2.95 9.42 -8.90
CA ALA A 96 3.67 8.44 -9.70
C ALA A 96 2.70 7.57 -10.51
N CYS A 97 1.70 6.99 -9.84
CA CYS A 97 0.68 6.16 -10.48
C CYS A 97 -0.10 6.95 -11.54
N ALA A 98 -0.66 8.12 -11.19
CA ALA A 98 -1.46 8.89 -12.14
C ALA A 98 -0.65 9.29 -13.39
N THR A 99 0.64 9.61 -13.22
CA THR A 99 1.53 9.93 -14.34
C THR A 99 1.82 8.68 -15.19
N LEU A 100 2.13 7.55 -14.57
CA LEU A 100 2.40 6.30 -15.28
C LEU A 100 1.16 5.82 -16.05
N SER A 101 -0.02 5.85 -15.44
CA SER A 101 -1.28 5.47 -16.08
C SER A 101 -1.67 6.39 -17.25
N GLU A 102 -1.31 7.68 -17.21
CA GLU A 102 -1.60 8.62 -18.30
C GLU A 102 -0.65 8.44 -19.50
N PHE A 103 0.64 8.19 -19.23
CA PHE A 103 1.69 8.25 -20.26
C PHE A 103 2.25 6.88 -20.68
N THR A 104 1.79 5.79 -20.05
CA THR A 104 2.25 4.43 -20.33
C THR A 104 1.10 3.43 -20.19
N ASP A 105 1.31 2.19 -20.65
CA ASP A 105 0.41 1.06 -20.42
C ASP A 105 0.95 0.11 -19.33
N LEU A 106 1.78 0.61 -18.41
CA LEU A 106 2.38 -0.22 -17.37
C LEU A 106 1.35 -0.58 -16.30
N MET A 107 1.16 -1.88 -16.06
CA MET A 107 0.37 -2.34 -14.92
C MET A 107 1.16 -2.12 -13.64
N THR A 108 0.52 -1.54 -12.64
CA THR A 108 1.14 -1.27 -11.34
C THR A 108 0.24 -1.60 -10.16
N GLY A 109 0.86 -1.85 -9.02
CA GLY A 109 0.20 -1.95 -7.73
C GLY A 109 0.95 -1.18 -6.67
N ASN A 110 0.39 -1.15 -5.46
CA ASN A 110 1.04 -0.54 -4.30
C ASN A 110 0.87 -1.42 -3.04
N GLN A 111 1.83 -1.33 -2.11
CA GLN A 111 1.87 -2.14 -0.89
C GLN A 111 1.58 -1.35 0.39
N TYR A 112 0.95 -1.99 1.37
CA TYR A 112 0.30 -1.30 2.49
C TYR A 112 0.99 -1.57 3.83
N TYR A 113 1.65 -0.56 4.41
CA TYR A 113 2.36 -0.65 5.70
C TYR A 113 1.84 0.40 6.71
N PRO A 114 0.69 0.18 7.35
CA PRO A 114 0.21 1.00 8.46
C PRO A 114 1.16 1.03 9.65
N CYS A 115 1.23 2.16 10.34
CA CYS A 115 1.94 2.24 11.62
C CYS A 115 1.24 1.38 12.69
N ALA A 116 -0.09 1.46 12.76
CA ALA A 116 -0.88 0.78 13.77
C ALA A 116 -1.08 -0.71 13.46
N GLY A 117 -1.31 -1.50 14.50
CA GLY A 117 -1.58 -2.94 14.36
C GLY A 117 -3.06 -3.28 14.20
N PRO A 118 -3.38 -4.57 13.94
CA PRO A 118 -4.75 -5.04 13.76
C PRO A 118 -5.64 -4.77 14.97
N CYS A 119 -6.96 -4.78 14.72
CA CYS A 119 -7.98 -4.52 15.74
C CYS A 119 -7.88 -3.10 16.34
N THR A 120 -7.41 -2.15 15.54
CA THR A 120 -7.37 -0.72 15.90
C THR A 120 -8.03 0.10 14.80
N GLU A 121 -8.70 1.18 15.20
CA GLU A 121 -9.33 2.10 14.25
C GLU A 121 -8.27 2.79 13.38
N MET A 122 -7.12 3.17 13.97
CA MET A 122 -6.02 3.81 13.25
C MET A 122 -5.51 2.93 12.10
N CYS A 123 -5.29 1.63 12.31
CA CYS A 123 -4.82 0.74 11.24
C CYS A 123 -5.79 0.68 10.06
N LEU A 124 -7.11 0.64 10.34
CA LEU A 124 -8.13 0.62 9.29
C LEU A 124 -8.21 1.95 8.55
N LEU A 125 -8.08 3.09 9.23
CA LEU A 125 -8.08 4.41 8.62
C LEU A 125 -6.80 4.68 7.81
N GLU A 126 -5.65 4.22 8.29
CA GLU A 126 -4.37 4.27 7.57
C GLU A 126 -4.45 3.49 6.25
N ALA A 127 -4.93 2.25 6.29
CA ALA A 127 -5.14 1.44 5.08
C ALA A 127 -6.23 2.02 4.16
N ALA A 128 -7.29 2.61 4.73
CA ALA A 128 -8.35 3.26 3.95
C ALA A 128 -7.82 4.49 3.20
N ALA A 129 -7.00 5.34 3.83
CA ALA A 129 -6.41 6.51 3.17
C ALA A 129 -5.58 6.09 1.94
N GLN A 130 -4.80 5.01 2.06
CA GLN A 130 -4.04 4.47 0.95
C GLN A 130 -4.92 3.83 -0.11
N SER A 131 -5.97 3.10 0.27
CA SER A 131 -6.92 2.50 -0.68
C SER A 131 -7.67 3.56 -1.51
N VAL A 132 -8.06 4.68 -0.90
CA VAL A 132 -8.63 5.83 -1.62
C VAL A 132 -7.60 6.38 -2.62
N THR A 133 -6.36 6.58 -2.17
CA THR A 133 -5.28 7.12 -3.00
C THR A 133 -5.00 6.22 -4.20
N ASP A 134 -4.70 4.94 -3.96
CA ASP A 134 -4.30 3.98 -5.00
C ASP A 134 -5.42 3.73 -6.02
N THR A 135 -6.67 3.61 -5.55
CA THR A 135 -7.82 3.39 -6.44
C THR A 135 -8.04 4.59 -7.35
N SER A 136 -7.97 5.80 -6.80
CA SER A 136 -8.23 7.03 -7.57
C SER A 136 -7.07 7.44 -8.47
N SER A 137 -5.83 7.06 -8.13
CA SER A 137 -4.65 7.32 -8.97
C SER A 137 -4.48 6.33 -10.11
N GLY A 138 -5.21 5.21 -10.11
CA GLY A 138 -5.25 4.25 -11.22
C GLY A 138 -4.48 2.95 -11.00
N ARG A 139 -4.20 2.52 -9.76
CA ARG A 139 -3.53 1.24 -9.51
C ARG A 139 -4.41 0.07 -9.94
N GLU A 140 -3.83 -0.92 -10.61
CA GLU A 140 -4.51 -2.18 -10.97
C GLU A 140 -4.59 -3.15 -9.78
N ILE A 141 -3.62 -3.12 -8.86
CA ILE A 141 -3.49 -4.08 -7.76
C ILE A 141 -3.26 -3.35 -6.42
N LEU A 142 -4.03 -3.73 -5.40
CA LEU A 142 -3.82 -3.29 -4.01
C LEU A 142 -3.28 -4.47 -3.20
N SER A 143 -2.04 -4.38 -2.73
CA SER A 143 -1.34 -5.48 -2.05
C SER A 143 -1.20 -5.21 -0.56
N GLY A 144 -2.16 -5.69 0.24
CA GLY A 144 -2.22 -5.35 1.66
C GLY A 144 -3.01 -6.32 2.53
N VAL A 145 -2.87 -6.23 3.85
CA VAL A 145 -2.24 -5.12 4.61
C VAL A 145 -1.17 -5.65 5.57
N ALA A 146 0.04 -5.13 5.48
CA ALA A 146 1.15 -5.39 6.41
C ALA A 146 1.03 -4.49 7.66
N ALA A 147 -0.01 -4.72 8.45
CA ALA A 147 -0.28 -3.97 9.68
C ALA A 147 0.89 -4.08 10.69
N ALA A 148 0.96 -3.13 11.62
CA ALA A 148 2.11 -2.96 12.53
C ALA A 148 3.45 -2.92 11.78
N LYS A 149 3.47 -2.24 10.62
CA LYS A 149 4.61 -2.12 9.70
C LYS A 149 5.15 -3.45 9.17
N GLY A 150 4.39 -4.53 9.27
CA GLY A 150 4.79 -5.85 8.78
C GLY A 150 5.92 -6.53 9.55
N VAL A 151 6.34 -6.01 10.71
CA VAL A 151 7.52 -6.52 11.45
C VAL A 151 7.18 -7.28 12.72
N ILE A 152 5.90 -7.33 13.12
CA ILE A 152 5.46 -8.02 14.34
C ILE A 152 4.73 -9.31 13.97
N THR A 153 5.24 -10.42 14.48
CA THR A 153 4.70 -11.77 14.25
C THR A 153 3.19 -11.82 14.50
N ASP A 154 2.47 -12.40 13.55
CA ASP A 154 1.02 -12.65 13.57
C ASP A 154 0.13 -11.41 13.70
N LYS A 155 0.66 -10.19 13.50
CA LYS A 155 -0.14 -8.96 13.49
C LYS A 155 -0.63 -8.57 12.10
N THR A 156 -1.28 -9.51 11.42
CA THR A 156 -2.00 -9.29 10.15
C THR A 156 -3.23 -10.20 10.06
N THR A 157 -4.35 -9.69 9.54
CA THR A 157 -5.62 -10.43 9.42
C THR A 157 -6.40 -10.04 8.16
N GLY A 158 -7.47 -10.79 7.86
CA GLY A 158 -8.36 -10.49 6.75
C GLY A 158 -9.26 -9.26 6.95
N MET A 159 -9.40 -8.72 8.17
CA MET A 159 -10.24 -7.54 8.42
C MET A 159 -9.65 -6.27 7.80
N GLU A 160 -8.33 -6.11 7.84
CA GLU A 160 -7.66 -4.97 7.20
C GLU A 160 -7.83 -5.03 5.68
N ALA A 161 -7.67 -6.21 5.07
CA ALA A 161 -7.90 -6.43 3.65
C ALA A 161 -9.36 -6.19 3.24
N ARG A 162 -10.33 -6.56 4.10
CA ARG A 162 -11.75 -6.24 3.86
C ARG A 162 -11.99 -4.74 3.77
N MET A 163 -11.43 -3.96 4.71
CA MET A 163 -11.54 -2.50 4.68
C MET A 163 -10.92 -1.94 3.40
N MET A 164 -9.71 -2.39 3.05
CA MET A 164 -9.02 -1.99 1.81
C MET A 164 -9.90 -2.21 0.58
N GLY A 165 -10.51 -3.39 0.44
CA GLY A 165 -11.37 -3.71 -0.71
C GLY A 165 -12.71 -2.96 -0.73
N GLU A 166 -13.36 -2.78 0.43
CA GLU A 166 -14.61 -2.01 0.51
C GLU A 166 -14.38 -0.52 0.21
N VAL A 167 -13.27 0.04 0.69
CA VAL A 167 -12.89 1.43 0.40
C VAL A 167 -12.52 1.62 -1.06
N ALA A 168 -11.84 0.63 -1.67
CA ALA A 168 -11.56 0.67 -3.11
C ALA A 168 -12.86 0.74 -3.92
N ARG A 169 -13.85 -0.10 -3.60
CA ARG A 169 -15.17 -0.05 -4.23
C ARG A 169 -15.86 1.31 -4.03
N ALA A 170 -15.83 1.85 -2.82
CA ALA A 170 -16.43 3.14 -2.50
C ALA A 170 -15.76 4.32 -3.23
N THR A 171 -14.47 4.19 -3.53
CA THR A 171 -13.66 5.22 -4.20
C THR A 171 -13.80 5.18 -5.72
N ALA A 172 -13.99 3.99 -6.30
CA ALA A 172 -14.02 3.81 -7.75
C ALA A 172 -15.09 4.71 -8.42
N GLY A 173 -14.63 5.58 -9.32
CA GLY A 173 -15.49 6.49 -10.08
C GLY A 173 -15.84 7.80 -9.35
N MET A 174 -15.28 8.07 -8.17
CA MET A 174 -15.36 9.39 -7.54
C MET A 174 -14.61 10.44 -8.36
N ASP A 175 -15.08 11.69 -8.29
CA ASP A 175 -14.38 12.86 -8.82
C ASP A 175 -13.11 13.15 -8.00
N ILE A 176 -12.02 13.53 -8.67
CA ILE A 176 -10.69 13.67 -8.08
C ILE A 176 -10.62 14.80 -7.03
N ASP A 177 -11.36 15.91 -7.21
CA ASP A 177 -11.38 16.97 -6.19
C ASP A 177 -12.04 16.47 -4.90
N SER A 178 -13.09 15.65 -5.04
CA SER A 178 -13.76 15.01 -3.90
C SER A 178 -12.84 13.99 -3.21
N VAL A 179 -12.13 13.16 -3.98
CA VAL A 179 -11.12 12.22 -3.47
C VAL A 179 -10.05 12.94 -2.67
N ASN A 180 -9.49 14.03 -3.20
CA ASN A 180 -8.45 14.81 -2.50
C ASN A 180 -8.95 15.34 -1.16
N ALA A 181 -10.20 15.80 -1.08
CA ALA A 181 -10.81 16.22 0.17
C ALA A 181 -10.99 15.06 1.16
N VAL A 182 -11.44 13.89 0.69
CA VAL A 182 -11.58 12.66 1.51
C VAL A 182 -10.23 12.23 2.08
N VAL A 183 -9.20 12.07 1.23
CA VAL A 183 -7.86 11.67 1.68
C VAL A 183 -7.34 12.65 2.72
N ASN A 184 -7.48 13.96 2.49
CA ASN A 184 -7.05 14.97 3.46
C ASN A 184 -7.74 14.82 4.82
N ASN A 185 -9.05 14.56 4.85
CA ASN A 185 -9.80 14.36 6.08
C ASN A 185 -9.36 13.10 6.83
N ILE A 186 -9.18 11.98 6.12
CA ILE A 186 -8.73 10.72 6.72
C ILE A 186 -7.31 10.88 7.30
N VAL A 187 -6.36 11.41 6.51
CA VAL A 187 -4.96 11.60 6.93
C VAL A 187 -4.86 12.52 8.16
N SER A 188 -5.60 13.64 8.15
CA SER A 188 -5.63 14.58 9.27
C SER A 188 -6.11 13.95 10.58
N SER A 189 -6.88 12.86 10.51
CA SER A 189 -7.38 12.15 11.70
C SER A 189 -6.30 11.34 12.44
N TYR A 190 -5.20 10.97 11.77
CA TYR A 190 -4.15 10.12 12.37
C TYR A 190 -2.72 10.66 12.26
N GLU A 191 -2.42 11.63 11.38
CA GLU A 191 -1.03 12.05 11.12
C GLU A 191 -0.31 12.64 12.34
N GLY A 192 -1.07 13.16 13.32
CA GLY A 192 -0.53 13.61 14.62
C GLY A 192 -0.11 12.48 15.57
N ASN A 193 -0.40 11.22 15.25
CA ASN A 193 -0.31 10.09 16.19
C ASN A 193 0.72 9.01 15.78
N TYR A 194 1.51 9.17 14.72
CA TYR A 194 2.45 8.13 14.26
C TYR A 194 3.39 7.60 15.35
N ALA A 195 3.92 8.49 16.20
CA ALA A 195 4.83 8.10 17.30
C ALA A 195 4.14 7.29 18.41
N ASN A 196 2.81 7.36 18.50
CA ASN A 196 1.99 6.69 19.50
C ASN A 196 0.95 5.78 18.83
N ALA A 197 1.23 5.28 17.63
CA ALA A 197 0.32 4.41 16.91
C ALA A 197 0.02 3.16 17.76
N PRO A 198 -1.26 2.78 17.92
CA PRO A 198 -1.61 1.67 18.80
C PRO A 198 -1.07 0.35 18.25
N GLU A 199 -0.42 -0.44 19.10
CA GLU A 199 0.24 -1.68 18.71
C GLU A 199 -0.72 -2.72 18.12
N GLY A 200 -2.01 -2.64 18.43
CA GLY A 200 -3.02 -3.61 18.02
C GLY A 200 -2.80 -5.00 18.59
N LYS A 201 -3.50 -5.97 18.00
CA LYS A 201 -3.60 -7.37 18.44
C LYS A 201 -3.08 -8.33 17.40
N THR A 202 -2.63 -9.51 17.82
CA THR A 202 -2.32 -10.61 16.89
C THR A 202 -3.60 -11.22 16.33
N PHE A 203 -3.48 -12.02 15.27
CA PHE A 203 -4.56 -12.82 14.73
C PHE A 203 -5.26 -13.63 15.82
N GLN A 204 -4.51 -14.33 16.69
CA GLN A 204 -5.06 -15.18 17.75
C GLN A 204 -5.82 -14.39 18.82
N GLU A 205 -5.49 -13.11 19.01
CA GLU A 205 -6.14 -12.24 19.99
C GLU A 205 -7.42 -11.58 19.46
N CYS A 206 -7.53 -11.38 18.14
CA CYS A 206 -8.67 -10.69 17.53
C CYS A 206 -9.53 -11.57 16.62
N TYR A 207 -9.19 -12.85 16.47
CA TYR A 207 -9.98 -13.89 15.80
C TYR A 207 -10.20 -15.11 16.69
N ASP A 208 -11.33 -15.79 16.50
CA ASP A 208 -11.44 -17.20 16.84
C ASP A 208 -10.66 -18.01 15.80
N VAL A 209 -9.52 -18.56 16.24
CA VAL A 209 -8.60 -19.33 15.39
C VAL A 209 -9.23 -20.62 14.87
N ALA A 210 -10.14 -21.25 15.64
CA ALA A 210 -10.72 -22.53 15.26
C ALA A 210 -11.70 -22.39 14.10
N THR A 211 -12.41 -21.26 14.03
CA THR A 211 -13.40 -20.98 13.00
C THR A 211 -12.92 -19.97 11.95
N VAL A 212 -11.78 -19.32 12.19
CA VAL A 212 -11.22 -18.24 11.36
C VAL A 212 -12.24 -17.10 11.20
N THR A 213 -12.84 -16.68 12.30
CA THR A 213 -13.82 -15.58 12.33
C THR A 213 -13.36 -14.45 13.25
N PRO A 214 -13.50 -13.18 12.83
CA PRO A 214 -13.12 -12.05 13.68
C PRO A 214 -13.99 -12.01 14.93
N THR A 215 -13.40 -11.55 16.03
CA THR A 215 -14.12 -11.32 17.29
C THR A 215 -15.11 -10.16 17.17
N ASP A 216 -16.14 -10.15 18.02
CA ASP A 216 -17.09 -9.04 18.13
C ASP A 216 -16.41 -7.69 18.42
N GLU A 217 -15.27 -7.72 19.11
CA GLU A 217 -14.44 -6.53 19.33
C GLU A 217 -13.93 -5.96 18.01
N TYR A 218 -13.33 -6.80 17.17
CA TYR A 218 -12.81 -6.33 15.88
C TYR A 218 -13.96 -5.88 14.96
N VAL A 219 -15.09 -6.58 14.96
CA VAL A 219 -16.27 -6.15 14.20
C VAL A 219 -16.72 -4.74 14.64
N LYS A 220 -16.75 -4.43 15.95
CA LYS A 220 -17.10 -3.08 16.44
C LYS A 220 -16.09 -2.02 16.05
N VAL A 221 -14.79 -2.33 16.08
CA VAL A 221 -13.73 -1.42 15.62
C VAL A 221 -13.89 -1.13 14.13
N TYR A 222 -14.18 -2.15 13.33
CA TYR A 222 -14.43 -2.03 11.90
C TYR A 222 -15.63 -1.14 11.60
N GLU A 223 -16.76 -1.37 12.27
CA GLU A 223 -17.95 -0.53 12.11
C GLU A 223 -17.71 0.93 12.53
N GLY A 224 -16.88 1.15 13.56
CA GLY A 224 -16.44 2.49 13.97
C GLY A 224 -15.66 3.21 12.88
N ALA A 225 -14.62 2.55 12.33
CA ALA A 225 -13.82 3.08 11.24
C ALA A 225 -14.69 3.35 9.99
N ARG A 226 -15.57 2.42 9.62
CA ARG A 226 -16.47 2.57 8.47
C ARG A 226 -17.40 3.79 8.62
N ARG A 227 -17.99 4.02 9.80
CA ARG A 227 -18.81 5.21 10.06
C ARG A 227 -18.02 6.52 9.91
N LYS A 228 -16.78 6.57 10.41
CA LYS A 228 -15.91 7.75 10.21
C LYS A 228 -15.61 7.99 8.74
N LEU A 229 -15.37 6.92 7.97
CA LEU A 229 -15.13 7.01 6.53
C LEU A 229 -16.37 7.53 5.78
N GLU A 230 -17.58 7.13 6.19
CA GLU A 230 -18.84 7.70 5.70
C GLU A 230 -18.94 9.20 6.04
N GLU A 231 -18.59 9.60 7.28
CA GLU A 231 -18.53 11.02 7.70
C GLU A 231 -17.49 11.84 6.90
N PHE A 232 -16.42 11.21 6.43
CA PHE A 232 -15.40 11.84 5.60
C PHE A 232 -15.76 11.93 4.11
N GLY A 233 -16.85 11.29 3.68
CA GLY A 233 -17.42 11.44 2.34
C GLY A 233 -17.45 10.18 1.48
N LEU A 234 -17.08 9.00 2.02
CA LEU A 234 -17.20 7.74 1.29
C LEU A 234 -18.64 7.18 1.33
N THR A 235 -19.02 6.46 0.27
CA THR A 235 -20.30 5.72 0.18
C THR A 235 -20.02 4.26 -0.19
N PHE A 236 -20.39 3.33 0.69
CA PHE A 236 -19.98 1.92 0.65
C PHE A 236 -21.00 0.93 0.08
#